data_AF-A0A1G6PCF4-F1
#
_entry.id   AF-A0A1G6PCF4-F1
#
_cell.length_a   1.000
_cell.length_b   1.000
_cell.length_c   1.000
_cell.angle_alpha   90.00
_cell.angle_beta   90.00
_cell.angle_gamma   90.00
#
_symmetry.space_group_name_H-M   'P 1'
#
loop_
_entity.id
_entity.type
_entity.pdbx_description
1 polymer ?
#
loop_
_entity_poly.entity_id
_entity_poly.type
_entity_poly.pdbx_seq_one_letter_code
_entity_poly.pdbx_strand_id
1 'polypeptide(L)'
;MTTLEDRKTMGSGPLSTRYDDAFAYAAEHHRKQLRKGSQVPYLTHLMSVSALVLEHGGSEDQAIAGLLHDAVEDAPKGTGGAVLAEIRSRFGGDVADIVRACSDGLDAQGNRHGTWAERKRAYVEALPSKPAEALLVTAADKTHNGLCIAADVRRYGQGFWSTFNASREELLWYYTSVERAVAARLPDSSIVDALHRAVDDLLATAGTERSAVPVEMP
;
A
#
# COMPACT_ATOMS: atom_id res chain seq x y z
N MET A 1 7.51 -15.68 -19.56
CA MET A 1 7.28 -16.89 -18.73
C MET A 1 8.44 -17.03 -17.77
N THR A 2 8.19 -16.86 -16.49
CA THR A 2 9.14 -17.08 -15.39
C THR A 2 9.44 -18.58 -15.24
N THR A 3 10.68 -18.92 -14.92
CA THR A 3 11.17 -20.31 -14.84
C THR A 3 11.43 -20.75 -13.40
N LEU A 4 11.61 -22.07 -13.19
CA LEU A 4 12.01 -22.60 -11.88
C LEU A 4 13.45 -22.19 -11.49
N GLU A 5 14.30 -21.85 -12.45
CA GLU A 5 15.64 -21.32 -12.16
C GLU A 5 15.55 -19.89 -11.62
N ASP A 6 14.68 -19.05 -12.19
CA ASP A 6 14.44 -17.68 -11.70
C ASP A 6 13.97 -17.69 -10.23
N ARG A 7 13.20 -18.71 -9.84
CA ARG A 7 12.74 -18.88 -8.45
C ARG A 7 13.89 -19.03 -7.45
N LYS A 8 15.02 -19.64 -7.84
CA LYS A 8 16.15 -19.89 -6.91
C LYS A 8 16.86 -18.61 -6.49
N THR A 9 16.77 -17.57 -7.32
CA THR A 9 17.39 -16.26 -7.08
C THR A 9 16.37 -15.16 -6.73
N MET A 10 15.10 -15.52 -6.57
CA MET A 10 14.02 -14.58 -6.24
C MET A 10 14.04 -14.19 -4.75
N GLY A 11 13.75 -12.92 -4.48
CA GLY A 11 13.60 -12.38 -3.12
C GLY A 11 14.89 -11.78 -2.54
N SER A 12 14.81 -11.33 -1.30
CA SER A 12 15.88 -10.59 -0.62
C SER A 12 17.04 -11.45 -0.11
N GLY A 13 16.83 -12.77 0.02
CA GLY A 13 17.68 -13.59 0.90
C GLY A 13 17.43 -13.28 2.39
N PRO A 14 18.33 -13.68 3.30
CA PRO A 14 18.20 -13.41 4.73
C PRO A 14 18.11 -11.92 5.03
N LEU A 15 17.16 -11.52 5.88
CA LEU A 15 17.01 -10.14 6.33
C LEU A 15 18.10 -9.77 7.34
N SER A 16 18.63 -8.56 7.22
CA SER A 16 19.61 -8.03 8.16
C SER A 16 18.95 -7.44 9.42
N THR A 17 19.76 -7.02 10.40
CA THR A 17 19.27 -6.31 11.59
C THR A 17 18.61 -4.98 11.26
N ARG A 18 18.82 -4.42 10.06
CA ARG A 18 18.10 -3.22 9.61
C ARG A 18 16.59 -3.45 9.56
N TYR A 19 16.17 -4.66 9.18
CA TYR A 19 14.76 -5.03 9.17
C TYR A 19 14.19 -5.11 10.59
N ASP A 20 14.93 -5.66 11.55
CA ASP A 20 14.52 -5.71 12.97
C ASP A 20 14.34 -4.29 13.53
N ASP A 21 15.29 -3.40 13.25
CA ASP A 21 15.24 -1.99 13.66
C ASP A 21 14.04 -1.24 13.04
N ALA A 22 13.72 -1.54 11.77
CA ALA A 22 12.58 -0.98 11.08
C ALA A 22 11.26 -1.48 11.66
N PHE A 23 11.17 -2.77 11.97
CA PHE A 23 10.01 -3.35 12.65
C PHE A 23 9.79 -2.70 14.01
N ALA A 24 10.85 -2.57 14.81
CA ALA A 24 10.78 -1.90 16.11
C ALA A 24 10.34 -0.43 15.98
N TYR A 25 10.83 0.28 14.96
CA TYR A 25 10.41 1.64 14.68
C TYR A 25 8.94 1.73 14.29
N ALA A 26 8.46 0.88 13.37
CA ALA A 26 7.06 0.83 12.97
C ALA A 26 6.14 0.50 14.16
N ALA A 27 6.55 -0.46 14.99
CA ALA A 27 5.81 -0.85 16.19
C ALA A 27 5.73 0.29 17.22
N GLU A 28 6.79 1.06 17.40
CA GLU A 28 6.78 2.25 18.27
C GLU A 28 5.90 3.36 17.70
N HIS A 29 6.09 3.69 16.42
CA HIS A 29 5.38 4.77 15.73
C HIS A 29 3.87 4.56 15.75
N HIS A 30 3.43 3.32 15.51
CA HIS A 30 2.01 2.95 15.43
C HIS A 30 1.48 2.25 16.68
N ARG A 31 2.20 2.32 17.82
CA ARG A 31 1.91 1.54 19.06
C ARG A 31 0.48 1.65 19.56
N LYS A 32 -0.12 2.84 19.40
CA LYS A 32 -1.49 3.14 19.87
C LYS A 32 -2.51 3.19 18.73
N GLN A 33 -2.10 2.95 17.49
CA GLN A 33 -2.97 3.03 16.33
C GLN A 33 -3.72 1.71 16.13
N LEU A 34 -4.99 1.83 15.79
CA LEU A 34 -5.90 0.71 15.51
C LEU A 34 -6.39 0.81 14.07
N ARG A 35 -6.72 -0.34 13.48
CA ARG A 35 -7.41 -0.40 12.19
C ARG A 35 -8.78 0.24 12.33
N LYS A 36 -9.17 1.03 11.32
CA LYS A 36 -10.40 1.83 11.31
C LYS A 36 -11.62 1.00 11.73
N GLY A 37 -12.37 1.47 12.73
CA GLY A 37 -13.59 0.81 13.19
C GLY A 37 -13.39 -0.50 13.95
N SER A 38 -12.18 -0.82 14.41
CA SER A 38 -11.90 -2.09 15.10
C SER A 38 -10.92 -1.92 16.29
N GLN A 39 -10.67 -3.01 17.01
CA GLN A 39 -9.59 -3.11 18.02
C GLN A 39 -8.35 -3.84 17.49
N VAL A 40 -8.27 -4.08 16.18
CA VAL A 40 -7.11 -4.75 15.57
C VAL A 40 -5.94 -3.75 15.54
N PRO A 41 -4.76 -4.09 16.09
CA PRO A 41 -3.60 -3.21 16.05
C PRO A 41 -3.17 -2.87 14.62
N TYR A 42 -2.81 -1.61 14.35
CA TYR A 42 -2.42 -1.18 13.00
C TYR A 42 -1.17 -1.89 12.49
N LEU A 43 -0.25 -2.25 13.40
CA LEU A 43 0.97 -3.00 13.09
C LEU A 43 0.71 -4.29 12.28
N THR A 44 -0.47 -4.92 12.45
CA THR A 44 -0.86 -6.10 11.66
C THR A 44 -0.86 -5.81 10.15
N HIS A 45 -1.31 -4.63 9.74
CA HIS A 45 -1.28 -4.22 8.34
C HIS A 45 0.14 -4.06 7.83
N LEU A 46 0.99 -3.36 8.58
CA LEU A 46 2.38 -3.08 8.19
C LEU A 46 3.17 -4.40 8.03
N MET A 47 2.96 -5.34 8.96
CA MET A 47 3.51 -6.70 8.86
C MET A 47 3.03 -7.43 7.61
N SER A 48 1.73 -7.39 7.31
CA SER A 48 1.20 -8.05 6.12
C SER A 48 1.73 -7.44 4.83
N VAL A 49 1.85 -6.11 4.74
CA VAL A 49 2.41 -5.44 3.56
C VAL A 49 3.86 -5.84 3.36
N SER A 50 4.66 -5.83 4.42
CA SER A 50 6.07 -6.23 4.35
C SER A 50 6.23 -7.70 3.96
N ALA A 51 5.42 -8.59 4.54
CA ALA A 51 5.41 -10.01 4.18
C ALA A 51 5.05 -10.23 2.70
N LEU A 52 4.01 -9.56 2.20
CA LEU A 52 3.63 -9.63 0.78
C LEU A 52 4.76 -9.14 -0.13
N VAL A 53 5.44 -8.05 0.22
CA VAL A 53 6.60 -7.58 -0.56
C VAL A 53 7.67 -8.66 -0.66
N LEU A 54 8.01 -9.31 0.46
CA LEU A 54 9.03 -10.37 0.50
C LEU A 54 8.59 -11.62 -0.29
N GLU A 55 7.35 -12.07 -0.11
CA GLU A 55 6.79 -13.24 -0.79
C GLU A 55 6.72 -13.06 -2.31
N HIS A 56 6.57 -11.81 -2.77
CA HIS A 56 6.48 -11.44 -4.17
C HIS A 56 7.82 -10.96 -4.76
N GLY A 57 8.94 -11.30 -4.11
CA GLY A 57 10.29 -11.15 -4.65
C GLY A 57 10.94 -9.78 -4.42
N GLY A 58 10.38 -8.96 -3.54
CA GLY A 58 10.95 -7.66 -3.16
C GLY A 58 12.26 -7.77 -2.39
N SER A 59 13.04 -6.69 -2.41
CA SER A 59 14.26 -6.55 -1.63
C SER A 59 13.99 -6.27 -0.15
N GLU A 60 15.04 -6.36 0.69
CA GLU A 60 14.95 -5.94 2.09
C GLU A 60 14.56 -4.45 2.21
N ASP A 61 15.07 -3.58 1.36
CA ASP A 61 14.72 -2.15 1.38
C ASP A 61 13.23 -1.92 1.05
N GLN A 62 12.67 -2.68 0.10
CA GLN A 62 11.23 -2.62 -0.19
C GLN A 62 10.41 -3.18 0.97
N ALA A 63 10.89 -4.23 1.64
CA ALA A 63 10.20 -4.82 2.79
C ALA A 63 10.21 -3.88 4.00
N ILE A 64 11.34 -3.22 4.26
CA ILE A 64 11.45 -2.13 5.23
C ILE A 64 10.50 -0.99 4.85
N ALA A 65 10.49 -0.56 3.58
CA ALA A 65 9.57 0.47 3.14
C ALA A 65 8.09 0.04 3.30
N GLY A 66 7.77 -1.24 3.13
CA GLY A 66 6.45 -1.80 3.43
C GLY A 66 6.05 -1.68 4.90
N LEU A 67 6.99 -1.87 5.83
CA LEU A 67 6.74 -1.62 7.26
C LEU A 67 6.49 -0.13 7.57
N LEU A 68 7.08 0.77 6.78
CA LEU A 68 7.16 2.21 7.07
C LEU A 68 6.28 3.08 6.16
N HIS A 69 5.57 2.51 5.20
CA HIS A 69 4.91 3.25 4.13
C HIS A 69 3.89 4.28 4.62
N ASP A 70 3.21 3.98 5.73
CA ASP A 70 2.23 4.86 6.36
C ASP A 70 2.81 5.78 7.44
N ALA A 71 4.07 5.57 7.86
CA ALA A 71 4.66 6.34 8.97
C ALA A 71 4.68 7.85 8.69
N VAL A 72 4.87 8.25 7.43
CA VAL A 72 4.83 9.67 7.02
C VAL A 72 3.40 10.20 6.92
N GLU A 73 2.44 9.38 6.44
CA GLU A 73 1.04 9.78 6.28
C GLU A 73 0.31 9.91 7.62
N ASP A 74 0.63 9.04 8.57
CA ASP A 74 0.00 8.94 9.90
C ASP A 74 0.76 9.74 10.97
N ALA A 75 1.89 10.37 10.60
CA ALA A 75 2.63 11.26 11.48
C ALA A 75 1.74 12.42 11.97
N PRO A 76 1.99 12.94 13.19
CA PRO A 76 1.35 14.17 13.65
C PRO A 76 1.45 15.29 12.61
N LYS A 77 0.36 16.05 12.45
CA LYS A 77 0.27 17.11 11.43
C LYS A 77 1.48 18.06 11.52
N GLY A 78 2.17 18.25 10.39
CA GLY A 78 3.36 19.11 10.30
C GLY A 78 4.68 18.41 10.60
N THR A 79 4.68 17.10 10.89
CA THR A 79 5.89 16.34 11.25
C THR A 79 6.33 15.31 10.23
N GLY A 80 5.59 15.13 9.13
CA GLY A 80 5.88 14.09 8.12
C GLY A 80 7.27 14.23 7.48
N GLY A 81 7.73 15.46 7.23
CA GLY A 81 9.10 15.71 6.76
C GLY A 81 10.19 15.28 7.73
N ALA A 82 9.96 15.45 9.04
CA ALA A 82 10.90 15.02 10.07
C ALA A 82 10.94 13.48 10.17
N VAL A 83 9.77 12.83 10.08
CA VAL A 83 9.68 11.36 10.02
C VAL A 83 10.41 10.83 8.78
N LEU A 84 10.19 11.43 7.60
CA LEU A 84 10.87 11.01 6.38
C LEU A 84 12.39 11.21 6.46
N ALA A 85 12.87 12.28 7.08
CA ALA A 85 14.29 12.52 7.32
C ALA A 85 14.89 11.49 8.31
N GLU A 86 14.14 11.11 9.35
CA GLU A 86 14.53 10.05 10.28
C GLU A 86 14.66 8.70 9.55
N ILE A 87 13.67 8.35 8.72
CA ILE A 87 13.68 7.13 7.90
C ILE A 87 14.93 7.10 7.01
N ARG A 88 15.24 8.22 6.33
CA ARG A 88 16.44 8.31 5.49
C ARG A 88 17.73 8.10 6.28
N SER A 89 17.82 8.69 7.48
CA SER A 89 19.00 8.60 8.35
C SER A 89 19.22 7.17 8.86
N ARG A 90 18.14 6.50 9.29
CA ARG A 90 18.21 5.18 9.94
C ARG A 90 18.24 4.02 8.96
N PHE A 91 17.47 4.12 7.88
CA PHE A 91 17.20 3.01 6.97
C PHE A 91 17.69 3.26 5.55
N GLY A 92 18.28 4.43 5.26
CA GLY A 92 18.90 4.73 3.97
C GLY A 92 17.99 5.46 2.97
N GLY A 93 18.62 5.93 1.88
CA GLY A 93 17.97 6.74 0.86
C GLY A 93 16.86 6.01 0.12
N ASP A 94 17.15 4.79 -0.34
CA ASP A 94 16.22 4.00 -1.16
C ASP A 94 14.92 3.71 -0.40
N VAL A 95 15.01 3.33 0.88
CA VAL A 95 13.83 3.14 1.75
C VAL A 95 13.00 4.43 1.84
N ALA A 96 13.64 5.57 2.12
CA ALA A 96 12.94 6.84 2.25
C ALA A 96 12.29 7.27 0.94
N ASP A 97 12.95 7.03 -0.20
CA ASP A 97 12.42 7.37 -1.52
C ASP A 97 11.21 6.48 -1.88
N ILE A 98 11.24 5.19 -1.53
CA ILE A 98 10.09 4.30 -1.68
C ILE A 98 8.92 4.74 -0.78
N VAL A 99 9.18 5.03 0.51
CA VAL A 99 8.15 5.50 1.45
C VAL A 99 7.51 6.78 0.93
N ARG A 100 8.31 7.77 0.52
CA ARG A 100 7.82 9.03 -0.05
C ARG A 100 6.97 8.81 -1.30
N ALA A 101 7.38 7.89 -2.17
CA ALA A 101 6.60 7.55 -3.36
C ALA A 101 5.28 6.84 -3.00
N CYS A 102 5.24 6.07 -1.91
CA CYS A 102 4.03 5.39 -1.46
C CYS A 102 2.99 6.34 -0.85
N SER A 103 3.43 7.47 -0.29
CA SER A 103 2.54 8.46 0.32
C SER A 103 1.82 9.38 -0.69
N ASP A 104 0.57 9.74 -0.41
CA ASP A 104 -0.23 10.68 -1.20
C ASP A 104 -0.28 12.10 -0.62
N GLY A 105 -0.41 13.09 -1.50
CA GLY A 105 -0.63 14.50 -1.13
C GLY A 105 0.43 15.11 -0.23
N LEU A 106 1.68 14.65 -0.28
CA LEU A 106 2.78 15.28 0.44
C LEU A 106 3.21 16.57 -0.27
N ASP A 107 3.38 17.66 0.48
CA ASP A 107 4.06 18.87 0.00
C ASP A 107 5.59 18.67 -0.05
N ALA A 108 6.31 19.71 -0.47
CA ALA A 108 7.78 19.68 -0.53
C ALA A 108 8.44 19.49 0.85
N GLN A 109 7.71 19.75 1.94
CA GLN A 109 8.13 19.58 3.32
C GLN A 109 7.67 18.23 3.90
N GLY A 110 7.06 17.35 3.10
CA GLY A 110 6.61 16.03 3.53
C GLY A 110 5.32 16.04 4.35
N ASN A 111 4.51 17.10 4.26
CA ASN A 111 3.22 17.19 4.96
C ASN A 111 2.05 16.89 4.04
N ARG A 112 1.13 16.06 4.53
CA ARG A 112 -0.08 15.68 3.80
C ARG A 112 -1.09 16.83 3.73
N HIS A 113 -1.61 17.11 2.54
CA HIS A 113 -2.60 18.16 2.28
C HIS A 113 -3.61 17.77 1.19
N GLY A 114 -4.72 18.52 1.10
CA GLY A 114 -5.79 18.29 0.11
C GLY A 114 -6.88 17.31 0.59
N THR A 115 -7.98 17.28 -0.15
CA THR A 115 -9.10 16.34 0.05
C THR A 115 -8.71 14.91 -0.37
N TRP A 116 -9.50 13.91 0.04
CA TRP A 116 -9.26 12.52 -0.39
C TRP A 116 -9.22 12.40 -1.92
N ALA A 117 -10.20 13.02 -2.60
CA ALA A 117 -10.34 13.03 -4.04
C ALA A 117 -9.13 13.65 -4.75
N GLU A 118 -8.68 14.83 -4.30
CA GLU A 118 -7.49 15.49 -4.87
C GLU A 118 -6.24 14.64 -4.74
N ARG A 119 -6.01 14.05 -3.55
CA ARG A 119 -4.83 13.21 -3.30
C ARG A 119 -4.85 11.92 -4.12
N LYS A 120 -5.98 11.23 -4.18
CA LYS A 120 -6.08 9.95 -4.92
C LYS A 120 -6.06 10.14 -6.43
N ARG A 121 -6.62 11.22 -6.97
CA ARG A 121 -6.48 11.59 -8.38
C ARG A 121 -5.01 11.78 -8.76
N ALA A 122 -4.31 12.66 -8.05
CA ALA A 122 -2.89 12.89 -8.30
C ALA A 122 -2.04 11.61 -8.13
N TYR A 123 -2.38 10.79 -7.13
CA TYR A 123 -1.69 9.51 -6.92
C TYR A 123 -1.86 8.56 -8.11
N VAL A 124 -3.09 8.38 -8.61
CA VAL A 124 -3.39 7.52 -9.76
C VAL A 124 -2.70 8.04 -11.02
N GLU A 125 -2.72 9.35 -11.27
CA GLU A 125 -2.04 9.99 -12.40
C GLU A 125 -0.52 9.79 -12.38
N ALA A 126 0.08 9.66 -11.19
CA ALA A 126 1.51 9.43 -11.02
C ALA A 126 1.93 7.95 -11.14
N LEU A 127 1.00 6.98 -11.08
CA LEU A 127 1.34 5.55 -11.12
C LEU A 127 2.14 5.12 -12.35
N PRO A 128 1.86 5.61 -13.59
CA PRO A 128 2.62 5.22 -14.77
C PRO A 128 4.10 5.60 -14.73
N SER A 129 4.47 6.66 -13.98
CA SER A 129 5.84 7.17 -13.85
C SER A 129 6.49 6.82 -12.50
N LYS A 130 5.76 6.12 -11.63
CA LYS A 130 6.23 5.74 -10.30
C LYS A 130 7.40 4.74 -10.38
N PRO A 131 8.40 4.83 -9.48
CA PRO A 131 9.46 3.83 -9.39
C PRO A 131 8.89 2.42 -9.23
N ALA A 132 9.49 1.44 -9.90
CA ALA A 132 9.00 0.06 -9.90
C ALA A 132 9.04 -0.54 -8.48
N GLU A 133 10.05 -0.15 -7.71
CA GLU A 133 10.28 -0.56 -6.33
C GLU A 133 9.10 -0.14 -5.43
N ALA A 134 8.58 1.07 -5.64
CA ALA A 134 7.43 1.60 -4.92
C ALA A 134 6.09 1.05 -5.43
N LEU A 135 6.02 0.61 -6.69
CA LEU A 135 4.81 -0.04 -7.22
C LEU A 135 4.57 -1.41 -6.57
N LEU A 136 5.61 -2.19 -6.28
CA LEU A 136 5.44 -3.46 -5.54
C LEU A 136 4.87 -3.22 -4.14
N VAL A 137 5.40 -2.23 -3.41
CA VAL A 137 4.89 -1.86 -2.07
C VAL A 137 3.45 -1.34 -2.16
N THR A 138 3.15 -0.50 -3.15
CA THR A 138 1.79 -0.02 -3.42
C THR A 138 0.83 -1.19 -3.68
N ALA A 139 1.25 -2.17 -4.48
CA ALA A 139 0.44 -3.34 -4.80
C ALA A 139 0.22 -4.24 -3.56
N ALA A 140 1.24 -4.44 -2.73
CA ALA A 140 1.12 -5.18 -1.47
C ALA A 140 0.16 -4.50 -0.48
N ASP A 141 0.27 -3.18 -0.32
CA ASP A 141 -0.66 -2.36 0.46
C ASP A 141 -2.11 -2.56 -0.01
N LYS A 142 -2.36 -2.34 -1.31
CA LYS A 142 -3.73 -2.49 -1.86
C LYS A 142 -4.23 -3.93 -1.84
N THR A 143 -3.35 -4.92 -1.98
CA THR A 143 -3.74 -6.32 -1.83
C THR A 143 -4.28 -6.58 -0.42
N HIS A 144 -3.50 -6.26 0.62
CA HIS A 144 -3.92 -6.50 1.99
C HIS A 144 -5.18 -5.69 2.37
N ASN A 145 -5.18 -4.39 2.05
CA ASN A 145 -6.32 -3.54 2.38
C ASN A 145 -7.59 -3.97 1.63
N GLY A 146 -7.50 -4.36 0.35
CA GLY A 146 -8.64 -4.83 -0.42
C GLY A 146 -9.25 -6.10 0.16
N LEU A 147 -8.43 -7.08 0.54
CA LEU A 147 -8.88 -8.31 1.19
C LEU A 147 -9.58 -8.03 2.54
N CYS A 148 -9.02 -7.15 3.38
CA CYS A 148 -9.67 -6.77 4.63
C CYS A 148 -11.03 -6.11 4.42
N ILE A 149 -11.10 -5.15 3.48
CA ILE A 149 -12.35 -4.44 3.19
C ILE A 149 -13.40 -5.41 2.66
N ALA A 150 -13.04 -6.27 1.72
CA ALA A 150 -13.97 -7.28 1.19
C ALA A 150 -14.47 -8.22 2.31
N ALA A 151 -13.59 -8.69 3.18
CA ALA A 151 -13.96 -9.51 4.33
C ALA A 151 -14.94 -8.79 5.28
N ASP A 152 -14.69 -7.51 5.58
CA ASP A 152 -15.55 -6.71 6.45
C ASP A 152 -16.91 -6.43 5.80
N VAL A 153 -16.97 -6.16 4.50
CA VAL A 153 -18.25 -6.02 3.76
C VAL A 153 -19.03 -7.33 3.77
N ARG A 154 -18.38 -8.49 3.60
CA ARG A 154 -19.05 -9.80 3.74
C ARG A 154 -19.60 -10.02 5.15
N ARG A 155 -18.89 -9.55 6.17
CA ARG A 155 -19.23 -9.76 7.59
C ARG A 155 -20.31 -8.81 8.10
N TYR A 156 -20.23 -7.54 7.74
CA TYR A 156 -21.08 -6.47 8.28
C TYR A 156 -22.09 -5.92 7.25
N GLY A 157 -22.04 -6.40 6.01
CA GLY A 157 -22.92 -6.00 4.92
C GLY A 157 -22.55 -4.65 4.30
N GLN A 158 -23.41 -4.18 3.39
CA GLN A 158 -23.19 -2.95 2.62
C GLN A 158 -23.10 -1.68 3.48
N GLY A 159 -23.58 -1.72 4.74
CA GLY A 159 -23.44 -0.60 5.66
C GLY A 159 -21.97 -0.26 5.98
N PHE A 160 -21.04 -1.21 5.81
CA PHE A 160 -19.62 -0.99 6.08
C PHE A 160 -18.97 0.08 5.20
N TRP A 161 -19.47 0.31 3.98
CA TRP A 161 -18.97 1.36 3.09
C TRP A 161 -19.08 2.77 3.70
N SER A 162 -20.05 2.99 4.59
CA SER A 162 -20.22 4.27 5.30
C SER A 162 -19.11 4.60 6.29
N THR A 163 -18.23 3.62 6.59
CA THR A 163 -17.05 3.86 7.44
C THR A 163 -15.96 4.63 6.71
N PHE A 164 -15.98 4.74 5.37
CA PHE A 164 -14.97 5.44 4.59
C PHE A 164 -15.31 6.92 4.37
N ASN A 165 -14.29 7.73 4.14
CA ASN A 165 -14.47 9.14 3.77
C ASN A 165 -14.77 9.31 2.25
N ALA A 166 -14.50 8.26 1.48
CA ALA A 166 -14.80 8.18 0.05
C ALA A 166 -16.05 7.33 -0.16
N SER A 167 -16.77 7.59 -1.24
CA SER A 167 -17.84 6.72 -1.71
C SER A 167 -17.31 5.34 -2.09
N ARG A 168 -18.24 4.37 -2.17
CA ARG A 168 -17.93 3.03 -2.66
C ARG A 168 -17.37 3.10 -4.08
N GLU A 169 -17.98 3.91 -4.94
CA GLU A 169 -17.63 4.08 -6.34
C GLU A 169 -16.21 4.66 -6.49
N GLU A 170 -15.86 5.68 -5.71
CA GLU A 170 -14.51 6.24 -5.67
C GLU A 170 -13.47 5.20 -5.19
N LEU A 171 -13.80 4.37 -4.20
CA LEU A 171 -12.90 3.30 -3.75
C LEU A 171 -12.68 2.25 -4.84
N LEU A 172 -13.75 1.77 -5.47
CA LEU A 172 -13.63 0.78 -6.55
C LEU A 172 -12.83 1.34 -7.74
N TRP A 173 -13.06 2.61 -8.11
CA TRP A 173 -12.25 3.31 -9.10
C TRP A 173 -10.77 3.33 -8.70
N TYR A 174 -10.46 3.69 -7.45
CA TYR A 174 -9.08 3.78 -6.98
C TYR A 174 -8.36 2.42 -7.05
N TYR A 175 -8.99 1.36 -6.52
CA TYR A 175 -8.39 0.02 -6.48
C TYR A 175 -8.19 -0.55 -7.89
N THR A 176 -9.19 -0.44 -8.77
CA THR A 176 -9.05 -0.89 -10.16
C THR A 176 -8.03 -0.07 -10.95
N SER A 177 -7.90 1.24 -10.67
CA SER A 177 -6.88 2.08 -11.30
C SER A 177 -5.46 1.69 -10.88
N VAL A 178 -5.26 1.39 -9.59
CA VAL A 178 -3.97 0.89 -9.09
C VAL A 178 -3.62 -0.45 -9.73
N GLU A 179 -4.56 -1.39 -9.75
CA GLU A 179 -4.37 -2.70 -10.37
C GLU A 179 -4.00 -2.61 -11.85
N ARG A 180 -4.72 -1.79 -12.64
CA ARG A 180 -4.39 -1.58 -14.07
C ARG A 180 -2.96 -1.07 -14.25
N ALA A 181 -2.54 -0.08 -13.44
CA ALA A 181 -1.21 0.48 -13.52
C ALA A 181 -0.11 -0.53 -13.11
N VAL A 182 -0.36 -1.29 -12.04
CA VAL A 182 0.55 -2.33 -11.55
C VAL A 182 0.69 -3.45 -12.59
N ALA A 183 -0.42 -3.94 -13.15
CA ALA A 183 -0.41 -4.98 -14.18
C ALA A 183 0.34 -4.53 -15.45
N ALA A 184 0.21 -3.27 -15.85
CA ALA A 184 0.93 -2.72 -17.01
C ALA A 184 2.44 -2.57 -16.77
N ARG A 185 2.85 -2.27 -15.52
CA ARG A 185 4.25 -1.94 -15.17
C ARG A 185 5.04 -3.13 -14.62
N LEU A 186 4.37 -4.11 -14.03
CA LEU A 186 4.96 -5.30 -13.42
C LEU A 186 4.30 -6.60 -13.94
N PRO A 187 4.16 -6.81 -15.27
CA PRO A 187 3.31 -7.85 -15.84
C PRO A 187 3.73 -9.29 -15.47
N ASP A 188 5.01 -9.53 -15.18
CA ASP A 188 5.53 -10.84 -14.80
C ASP A 188 5.58 -11.07 -13.27
N SER A 189 5.19 -10.06 -12.46
CA SER A 189 5.21 -10.18 -11.00
C SER A 189 3.95 -10.88 -10.49
N SER A 190 4.14 -11.86 -9.60
CA SER A 190 3.03 -12.58 -8.96
C SER A 190 2.18 -11.70 -8.03
N ILE A 191 2.64 -10.48 -7.70
CA ILE A 191 1.82 -9.52 -6.94
C ILE A 191 0.59 -9.07 -7.76
N VAL A 192 0.69 -9.09 -9.09
CA VAL A 192 -0.43 -8.74 -9.98
C VAL A 192 -1.59 -9.70 -9.75
N ASP A 193 -1.33 -11.00 -9.66
CA ASP A 193 -2.35 -12.00 -9.39
C ASP A 193 -2.99 -11.84 -8.01
N ALA A 194 -2.18 -11.50 -7.00
CA ALA A 194 -2.66 -11.27 -5.64
C ALA A 194 -3.54 -10.03 -5.56
N LEU A 195 -3.12 -8.93 -6.19
CA LEU A 195 -3.89 -7.70 -6.27
C LEU A 195 -5.17 -7.90 -7.09
N HIS A 196 -5.10 -8.64 -8.20
CA HIS A 196 -6.27 -8.95 -9.03
C HIS A 196 -7.34 -9.68 -8.22
N ARG A 197 -6.97 -10.70 -7.46
CA ARG A 197 -7.89 -11.42 -6.56
C ARG A 197 -8.50 -10.50 -5.52
N ALA A 198 -7.71 -9.63 -4.90
CA ALA A 198 -8.21 -8.67 -3.91
C ALA A 198 -9.21 -7.68 -4.53
N VAL A 199 -8.96 -7.21 -5.74
CA VAL A 199 -9.87 -6.30 -6.47
C VAL A 199 -11.14 -7.02 -6.91
N ASP A 200 -11.06 -8.26 -7.40
CA ASP A 200 -12.23 -9.07 -7.73
C ASP A 200 -13.11 -9.32 -6.50
N ASP A 201 -12.51 -9.62 -5.34
CA ASP A 201 -13.24 -9.77 -4.09
C ASP A 201 -13.94 -8.48 -3.65
N LEU A 202 -13.28 -7.33 -3.78
CA LEU A 202 -13.89 -6.02 -3.54
C LEU A 202 -15.09 -5.76 -4.45
N LEU A 203 -14.93 -6.01 -5.75
CA LEU A 203 -15.98 -5.81 -6.75
C LEU A 203 -17.18 -6.72 -6.50
N ALA A 204 -16.93 -8.00 -6.24
CA ALA A 204 -17.95 -8.98 -5.93
C ALA A 204 -18.73 -8.61 -4.66
N THR A 205 -18.03 -8.15 -3.61
CA THR A 205 -18.69 -7.72 -2.36
C THR A 205 -19.46 -6.42 -2.51
N ALA A 206 -19.08 -5.55 -3.44
CA ALA A 206 -19.84 -4.36 -3.81
C ALA A 206 -21.06 -4.64 -4.71
N GLY A 207 -21.14 -5.83 -5.32
CA GLY A 207 -22.13 -6.15 -6.34
C GLY A 207 -21.90 -5.38 -7.64
N THR A 208 -20.64 -5.08 -7.97
CA THR A 208 -20.26 -4.25 -9.11
C THR A 208 -19.45 -5.08 -10.11
N GLU A 209 -19.92 -5.12 -11.36
CA GLU A 209 -19.15 -5.71 -12.46
C GLU A 209 -17.91 -4.85 -12.77
N ARG A 210 -16.80 -5.51 -13.11
CA ARG A 210 -15.53 -4.82 -13.44
C ARG A 210 -15.68 -3.79 -14.57
N SER A 211 -16.51 -4.10 -15.57
CA SER A 211 -16.80 -3.21 -16.71
C SER A 211 -17.65 -2.00 -16.33
N ALA A 212 -18.31 -2.01 -15.16
CA ALA A 212 -19.11 -0.90 -14.67
C ALA A 212 -18.29 0.13 -13.88
N VAL A 213 -17.04 -0.17 -13.54
CA VAL A 213 -16.15 0.77 -12.84
C VAL A 213 -15.59 1.79 -13.84
N PRO A 214 -15.82 3.11 -13.62
CA PRO A 214 -15.35 4.12 -14.56
C PRO A 214 -13.81 4.16 -14.62
N VAL A 215 -13.28 4.68 -15.72
CA VAL A 215 -11.84 4.92 -15.89
C VAL A 215 -11.42 6.21 -15.17
N GLU A 216 -12.28 7.22 -15.24
CA GLU A 216 -12.13 8.47 -14.51
C GLU A 216 -12.77 8.38 -13.12
N MET A 217 -12.33 9.26 -12.22
CA MET A 217 -12.87 9.30 -10.86
C MET A 217 -14.35 9.77 -10.91
N PRO A 218 -15.29 9.02 -10.30
CA PRO A 218 -16.71 9.37 -10.26
C PRO A 218 -17.03 10.56 -9.34
#